data_AF-A0A847H1R4-F1
#
_entry.id   AF-A0A847H1R4-F1
#
_cell.length_a   1.000
_cell.length_b   1.000
_cell.length_c   1.000
_cell.angle_alpha   90.00
_cell.angle_beta   90.00
_cell.angle_gamma   90.00
#
_symmetry.space_group_name_H-M   'P 1'
#
loop_
_entity.id
_entity.type
_entity.pdbx_description
1 polymer ?
#
loop_
_entity_poly.entity_id
_entity_poly.type
_entity_poly.pdbx_seq_one_letter_code
_entity_poly.pdbx_strand_id
1 'polypeptide(L)'
;MKLQFKYQKFQADAAKAVCDVFAGQPLLTSTYMIDKGITCNGEQSLTEKEDFIGFGNQRIVPELTEDLILENIRKIQRSQQIPPSQKLEGRYNLTVEMETGVGKTYTYIKTMHELNRHYGWSKFIVVVPSVAIREGVFKSFQITEEHFAEEYGRKIRYFIYSSKQLTEIDRFASDSAINVMIINSQAFNARGKDARRINMKLDEFRSRKPIDILAQTNPILIIDEPQSVEGKATKEGLKSFKPLMTLRYSATHKSDSVYNMVYRLDALDAYNRKLVKKI
;
A
#
# COMPACT_ATOMS: atom_id res chain seq x y z
N MET A 1 11.97 17.24 -22.44
CA MET A 1 13.20 16.59 -21.97
C MET A 1 12.80 15.28 -21.31
N LYS A 2 13.18 14.11 -21.86
CA LYS A 2 12.92 12.82 -21.20
C LYS A 2 13.93 12.65 -20.07
N LEU A 3 13.46 12.45 -18.85
CA LEU A 3 14.31 12.13 -17.71
C LEU A 3 14.81 10.69 -17.87
N GLN A 4 16.13 10.49 -17.89
CA GLN A 4 16.72 9.16 -17.88
C GLN A 4 16.86 8.68 -16.43
N PHE A 5 16.11 7.64 -16.07
CA PHE A 5 16.27 7.02 -14.76
C PHE A 5 17.39 6.00 -14.80
N LYS A 6 18.28 6.06 -13.82
CA LYS A 6 19.33 5.07 -13.63
C LYS A 6 18.83 3.97 -12.72
N TYR A 7 18.97 2.72 -13.14
CA TYR A 7 18.72 1.58 -12.29
C TYR A 7 19.66 1.61 -11.07
N GLN A 8 19.10 1.61 -9.86
CA GLN A 8 19.87 1.52 -8.63
C GLN A 8 19.55 0.22 -7.91
N LYS A 9 20.57 -0.61 -7.72
CA LYS A 9 20.43 -1.98 -7.19
C LYS A 9 19.71 -2.02 -5.85
N PHE A 10 20.01 -1.12 -4.93
CA PHE A 10 19.38 -1.08 -3.60
C PHE A 10 17.86 -0.84 -3.64
N GLN A 11 17.35 -0.14 -4.67
CA GLN A 11 15.90 0.09 -4.84
C GLN A 11 15.21 -1.22 -5.27
N ALA A 12 15.88 -2.00 -6.13
CA ALA A 12 15.41 -3.32 -6.51
C ALA A 12 15.53 -4.32 -5.35
N ASP A 13 16.63 -4.29 -4.59
CA ASP A 13 16.84 -5.16 -3.43
C ASP A 13 15.78 -4.91 -2.35
N ALA A 14 15.41 -3.65 -2.09
CA ALA A 14 14.34 -3.31 -1.17
C ALA A 14 12.96 -3.82 -1.63
N ALA A 15 12.62 -3.63 -2.91
CA ALA A 15 11.37 -4.14 -3.48
C ALA A 15 11.32 -5.68 -3.45
N LYS A 16 12.45 -6.33 -3.75
CA LYS A 16 12.61 -7.79 -3.68
C LYS A 16 12.42 -8.29 -2.26
N ALA A 17 13.03 -7.64 -1.26
CA ALA A 17 12.89 -8.03 0.14
C ALA A 17 11.43 -8.04 0.60
N VAL A 18 10.63 -7.05 0.16
CA VAL A 18 9.19 -7.02 0.44
C VAL A 18 8.46 -8.19 -0.23
N CYS A 19 8.79 -8.51 -1.48
CA CYS A 19 8.18 -9.63 -2.19
C CYS A 19 8.54 -10.97 -1.55
N ASP A 20 9.82 -11.20 -1.23
CA ASP A 20 10.34 -12.45 -0.67
C ASP A 20 9.64 -12.85 0.64
N VAL A 21 9.08 -11.90 1.41
CA VAL A 21 8.27 -12.18 2.61
C VAL A 21 7.11 -13.13 2.28
N PHE A 22 6.49 -12.95 1.12
CA PHE A 22 5.34 -13.70 0.65
C PHE A 22 5.71 -14.78 -0.38
N ALA A 23 6.97 -15.20 -0.41
CA ALA A 23 7.39 -16.35 -1.20
C ALA A 23 6.53 -17.58 -0.85
N GLY A 24 5.88 -18.16 -1.86
CA GLY A 24 4.87 -19.22 -1.72
C GLY A 24 3.46 -18.79 -2.12
N GLN A 25 3.17 -17.47 -2.13
CA GLN A 25 1.92 -16.96 -2.68
C GLN A 25 1.91 -17.12 -4.23
N PRO A 26 0.90 -17.77 -4.83
CA PRO A 26 0.81 -17.90 -6.27
C PRO A 26 0.38 -16.59 -6.95
N LEU A 27 0.76 -16.43 -8.22
CA LEU A 27 0.23 -15.38 -9.09
C LEU A 27 -1.23 -15.70 -9.41
N LEU A 28 -2.14 -15.02 -8.73
CA LEU A 28 -3.58 -15.12 -8.99
C LEU A 28 -4.05 -13.86 -9.71
N THR A 29 -4.82 -14.03 -10.77
CA THR A 29 -5.42 -12.87 -11.46
C THR A 29 -6.48 -12.25 -10.55
N SER A 30 -6.56 -10.92 -10.52
CA SER A 30 -7.58 -10.21 -9.77
C SER A 30 -8.96 -10.69 -10.24
N THR A 31 -9.71 -11.32 -9.33
CA THR A 31 -11.05 -11.82 -9.65
C THR A 31 -12.01 -10.66 -9.53
N TYR A 32 -12.77 -10.42 -10.60
CA TYR A 32 -13.93 -9.54 -10.52
C TYR A 32 -14.96 -10.21 -9.61
N MET A 33 -15.11 -9.68 -8.41
CA MET A 33 -16.13 -10.13 -7.47
C MET A 33 -17.45 -9.51 -7.91
N ILE A 34 -18.41 -10.36 -8.24
CA ILE A 34 -19.83 -9.98 -8.36
C ILE A 34 -20.50 -10.76 -7.23
N ASP A 35 -20.99 -10.08 -6.21
CA ASP A 35 -21.90 -10.74 -5.27
C ASP A 35 -23.19 -11.07 -6.03
N LYS A 36 -23.45 -12.36 -6.26
CA LYS A 36 -24.76 -12.80 -6.72
C LYS A 36 -25.60 -12.90 -5.46
N GLY A 37 -26.38 -11.85 -5.21
CA GLY A 37 -27.30 -11.76 -4.09
C GLY A 37 -28.02 -13.08 -3.81
N ILE A 38 -28.26 -13.31 -2.53
CA ILE A 38 -28.90 -14.49 -1.95
C ILE A 38 -30.14 -14.90 -2.79
N THR A 39 -30.07 -15.99 -3.55
CA THR A 39 -31.28 -16.66 -4.04
C THR A 39 -31.83 -17.52 -2.92
N CYS A 40 -32.68 -16.94 -2.08
CA CYS A 40 -33.55 -17.69 -1.17
C CYS A 40 -35.00 -17.52 -1.63
N ASN A 41 -35.59 -18.60 -2.11
CA ASN A 41 -37.03 -18.78 -2.02
C ASN A 41 -37.42 -18.71 -0.54
N GLY A 42 -38.24 -17.73 -0.19
CA GLY A 42 -38.93 -17.66 1.09
C GLY A 42 -38.10 -17.06 2.22
N GLU A 43 -38.68 -16.00 2.80
CA GLU A 43 -38.39 -15.41 4.10
C GLU A 43 -37.22 -14.40 4.16
N GLN A 44 -37.62 -13.20 4.57
CA GLN A 44 -36.82 -11.99 4.66
C GLN A 44 -35.63 -12.18 5.61
N SER A 45 -34.41 -12.17 5.07
CA SER A 45 -33.22 -11.76 5.81
C SER A 45 -32.82 -10.37 5.34
N LEU A 46 -33.19 -9.35 6.13
CA LEU A 46 -32.69 -7.97 6.05
C LEU A 46 -31.22 -7.88 6.49
N THR A 47 -30.35 -8.62 5.83
CA THR A 47 -28.91 -8.37 5.87
C THR A 47 -28.55 -7.64 4.59
N GLU A 48 -28.43 -6.31 4.68
CA GLU A 48 -27.75 -5.43 3.72
C GLU A 48 -26.28 -5.89 3.57
N LYS A 49 -26.03 -7.03 2.94
CA LYS A 49 -24.72 -7.32 2.36
C LYS A 49 -24.71 -6.55 1.04
N GLU A 50 -24.16 -5.34 1.09
CA GLU A 50 -23.98 -4.51 -0.10
C GLU A 50 -23.21 -5.32 -1.15
N ASP A 51 -23.81 -5.56 -2.31
CA ASP A 51 -23.21 -6.29 -3.42
C ASP A 51 -21.91 -5.58 -3.84
N PHE A 52 -20.75 -6.11 -3.44
CA PHE A 52 -19.49 -5.60 -3.95
C PHE A 52 -19.31 -6.13 -5.38
N ILE A 53 -19.26 -5.18 -6.30
CA ILE A 53 -18.99 -5.43 -7.71
C ILE A 53 -17.66 -4.74 -8.03
N GLY A 54 -16.56 -5.50 -8.06
CA GLY A 54 -15.24 -4.92 -8.31
C GLY A 54 -14.06 -5.88 -8.16
N PHE A 55 -12.86 -5.35 -8.36
CA PHE A 55 -11.60 -6.05 -8.20
C PHE A 55 -11.00 -5.77 -6.82
N GLY A 56 -10.47 -6.82 -6.19
CA GLY A 56 -9.69 -6.72 -4.96
C GLY A 56 -8.39 -7.51 -5.05
N ASN A 57 -7.46 -7.20 -4.16
CA ASN A 57 -6.28 -8.02 -3.97
C ASN A 57 -6.70 -9.38 -3.40
N GLN A 58 -6.15 -10.45 -3.97
CA GLN A 58 -6.34 -11.79 -3.45
C GLN A 58 -5.73 -11.91 -2.06
N ARG A 59 -6.42 -12.62 -1.17
CA ARG A 59 -5.89 -12.89 0.17
C ARG A 59 -4.68 -13.81 0.08
N ILE A 60 -3.86 -13.76 1.13
CA ILE A 60 -2.79 -14.71 1.31
C ILE A 60 -3.38 -16.12 1.40
N VAL A 61 -2.81 -17.05 0.64
CA VAL A 61 -3.29 -18.43 0.58
C VAL A 61 -3.13 -19.13 1.93
N PRO A 62 -4.07 -20.02 2.34
CA PRO A 62 -4.02 -20.67 3.65
C PRO A 62 -2.73 -21.45 3.92
N GLU A 63 -2.07 -21.95 2.88
CA GLU A 63 -0.81 -22.69 2.94
C GLU A 63 0.36 -21.80 3.38
N LEU A 64 0.27 -20.49 3.13
CA LEU A 64 1.27 -19.52 3.56
C LEU A 64 0.90 -19.01 4.96
N THR A 65 1.17 -19.87 5.96
CA THR A 65 0.86 -19.60 7.37
C THR A 65 1.68 -18.45 7.95
N GLU A 66 1.23 -17.89 9.07
CA GLU A 66 1.95 -16.80 9.76
C GLU A 66 3.36 -17.23 10.20
N ASP A 67 3.55 -18.50 10.58
CA ASP A 67 4.86 -19.06 10.94
C ASP A 67 5.80 -19.13 9.72
N LEU A 68 5.29 -19.54 8.56
CA LEU A 68 6.08 -19.60 7.33
C LEU A 68 6.47 -18.19 6.85
N ILE A 69 5.55 -17.22 6.96
CA ILE A 69 5.84 -15.81 6.68
C ILE A 69 6.90 -15.28 7.64
N LEU A 70 6.80 -15.58 8.94
CA LEU A 70 7.81 -15.20 9.91
C LEU A 70 9.17 -15.85 9.61
N GLU A 71 9.20 -17.10 9.13
CA GLU A 71 10.43 -17.75 8.68
C GLU A 71 11.04 -17.04 7.47
N ASN A 72 10.23 -16.66 6.47
CA ASN A 72 10.66 -15.88 5.32
C ASN A 72 11.27 -14.54 5.76
N ILE A 73 10.59 -13.81 6.65
CA ILE A 73 11.10 -12.56 7.24
C ILE A 73 12.45 -12.78 7.91
N ARG A 74 12.60 -13.83 8.74
CA ARG A 74 13.87 -14.13 9.42
C ARG A 74 14.99 -14.50 8.45
N LYS A 75 14.69 -15.19 7.35
CA LYS A 75 15.67 -15.49 6.28
C LYS A 75 16.19 -14.20 5.64
N ILE A 76 15.28 -13.27 5.32
CA ILE A 76 15.62 -11.95 4.76
C ILE A 76 16.43 -11.12 5.77
N GLN A 77 16.03 -11.11 7.03
CA GLN A 77 16.73 -10.38 8.08
C GLN A 77 18.17 -10.89 8.25
N ARG A 78 18.37 -12.20 8.29
CA ARG A 78 19.72 -12.80 8.37
C ARG A 78 20.59 -12.44 7.16
N SER A 79 20.05 -12.48 5.94
CA SER A 79 20.81 -12.15 4.73
C SER A 79 21.21 -10.67 4.66
N GLN A 80 20.44 -9.79 5.32
CA GLN A 80 20.70 -8.35 5.39
C GLN A 80 21.33 -7.90 6.73
N GLN A 81 21.77 -8.83 7.58
CA GLN A 81 22.36 -8.51 8.89
C GLN A 81 21.44 -7.66 9.79
N ILE A 82 20.13 -7.88 9.68
CA ILE A 82 19.10 -7.29 10.54
C ILE A 82 18.81 -8.30 11.68
N PRO A 83 18.66 -7.85 12.94
CA PRO A 83 18.25 -8.72 14.04
C PRO A 83 16.94 -9.47 13.73
N PRO A 84 16.89 -10.81 13.85
CA PRO A 84 15.70 -11.57 13.54
C PRO A 84 14.50 -11.24 14.44
N SER A 85 13.30 -11.09 13.86
CA SER A 85 12.05 -10.88 14.60
C SER A 85 11.69 -12.08 15.46
N GLN A 86 11.32 -11.84 16.73
CA GLN A 86 10.86 -12.92 17.63
C GLN A 86 9.45 -13.40 17.31
N LYS A 87 8.58 -12.51 16.84
CA LYS A 87 7.19 -12.79 16.45
C LYS A 87 6.81 -11.90 15.27
N LEU A 88 5.71 -12.23 14.60
CA LEU A 88 5.14 -11.39 13.56
C LEU A 88 4.39 -10.22 14.19
N GLU A 89 5.00 -9.04 14.24
CA GLU A 89 4.38 -7.87 14.85
C GLU A 89 3.40 -7.18 13.91
N GLY A 90 2.20 -6.87 14.40
CA GLY A 90 1.15 -6.19 13.63
C GLY A 90 0.89 -6.88 12.29
N ARG A 91 0.02 -7.90 12.26
CA ARG A 91 -0.32 -8.73 11.09
C ARG A 91 0.10 -8.14 9.72
N TYR A 92 1.20 -8.67 9.17
CA TYR A 92 1.82 -8.26 7.90
C TYR A 92 2.16 -6.77 7.78
N ASN A 93 2.74 -6.19 8.83
CA ASN A 93 3.24 -4.83 8.85
C ASN A 93 4.76 -4.85 8.70
N LEU A 94 5.25 -4.48 7.52
CA LEU A 94 6.65 -4.55 7.14
C LEU A 94 7.29 -3.17 7.16
N THR A 95 8.53 -3.12 7.64
CA THR A 95 9.32 -1.89 7.74
C THR A 95 10.46 -1.93 6.74
N VAL A 96 10.59 -0.87 5.94
CA VAL A 96 11.65 -0.64 4.96
C VAL A 96 12.32 0.68 5.29
N GLU A 97 13.53 0.59 5.83
CA GLU A 97 14.33 1.76 6.19
C GLU A 97 15.22 2.18 5.01
N MET A 98 15.10 3.44 4.62
CA MET A 98 15.84 4.04 3.51
C MET A 98 16.13 5.51 3.80
N GLU A 99 17.41 5.87 3.74
CA GLU A 99 17.88 7.23 3.94
C GLU A 99 17.12 8.28 3.08
N THR A 100 17.05 9.51 3.55
CA THR A 100 16.54 10.65 2.81
C THR A 100 17.33 10.87 1.50
N GLY A 101 16.64 11.29 0.44
CA GLY A 101 17.29 11.56 -0.85
C GLY A 101 17.66 10.34 -1.71
N VAL A 102 17.58 9.11 -1.21
CA VAL A 102 17.94 7.89 -1.99
C VAL A 102 16.81 7.37 -2.92
N GLY A 103 15.67 8.03 -2.94
CA GLY A 103 14.53 7.68 -3.80
C GLY A 103 13.55 6.67 -3.18
N LYS A 104 13.10 6.93 -1.95
CA LYS A 104 12.02 6.16 -1.27
C LYS A 104 10.76 6.02 -2.13
N THR A 105 10.27 7.13 -2.67
CA THR A 105 9.07 7.15 -3.51
C THR A 105 9.20 6.26 -4.74
N TYR A 106 10.32 6.36 -5.45
CA TYR A 106 10.62 5.47 -6.57
C TYR A 106 10.60 4.00 -6.14
N THR A 107 11.15 3.70 -4.96
CA THR A 107 11.26 2.33 -4.44
C THR A 107 9.90 1.71 -4.12
N TYR A 108 8.98 2.43 -3.47
CA TYR A 108 7.65 1.86 -3.24
C TYR A 108 6.79 1.79 -4.50
N ILE A 109 6.99 2.68 -5.50
CA ILE A 109 6.34 2.55 -6.81
C ILE A 109 6.84 1.27 -7.49
N LYS A 110 8.15 1.03 -7.50
CA LYS A 110 8.75 -0.22 -7.97
C LYS A 110 8.19 -1.43 -7.22
N THR A 111 8.05 -1.32 -5.90
CA THR A 111 7.48 -2.39 -5.05
C THR A 111 6.04 -2.72 -5.46
N MET A 112 5.20 -1.72 -5.79
CA MET A 112 3.84 -1.98 -6.31
C MET A 112 3.86 -2.79 -7.61
N HIS A 113 4.76 -2.44 -8.54
CA HIS A 113 4.93 -3.20 -9.79
C HIS A 113 5.42 -4.63 -9.53
N GLU A 114 6.39 -4.81 -8.64
CA GLU A 114 6.90 -6.13 -8.27
C GLU A 114 5.82 -6.99 -7.62
N LEU A 115 5.08 -6.46 -6.64
CA LEU A 115 3.97 -7.18 -6.02
C LEU A 115 2.88 -7.55 -7.02
N ASN A 116 2.60 -6.69 -8.01
CA ASN A 116 1.70 -7.04 -9.10
C ASN A 116 2.24 -8.17 -9.98
N ARG A 117 3.52 -8.09 -10.36
CA ARG A 117 4.19 -9.10 -11.19
C ARG A 117 4.25 -10.47 -10.52
N HIS A 118 4.53 -10.50 -9.22
CA HIS A 118 4.68 -11.73 -8.45
C HIS A 118 3.35 -12.34 -8.01
N TYR A 119 2.39 -11.51 -7.58
CA TYR A 119 1.19 -11.98 -6.88
C TYR A 119 -0.14 -11.47 -7.46
N GLY A 120 -0.09 -10.58 -8.45
CA GLY A 120 -1.28 -10.02 -9.09
C GLY A 120 -1.97 -8.92 -8.28
N TRP A 121 -1.42 -8.53 -7.12
CA TRP A 121 -1.97 -7.45 -6.30
C TRP A 121 -1.91 -6.11 -7.03
N SER A 122 -3.02 -5.39 -7.04
CA SER A 122 -3.24 -4.22 -7.88
C SER A 122 -3.90 -3.05 -7.16
N LYS A 123 -4.29 -3.20 -5.89
CA LYS A 123 -4.99 -2.15 -5.11
C LYS A 123 -4.09 -1.63 -4.00
N PHE A 124 -3.68 -0.37 -4.11
CA PHE A 124 -2.75 0.27 -3.19
C PHE A 124 -3.28 1.60 -2.70
N ILE A 125 -2.99 1.93 -1.44
CA ILE A 125 -3.29 3.23 -0.85
C ILE A 125 -1.99 3.79 -0.24
N VAL A 126 -1.53 4.92 -0.77
CA VAL A 126 -0.36 5.64 -0.24
C VAL A 126 -0.83 6.69 0.76
N VAL A 127 -0.37 6.58 1.99
CA VAL A 127 -0.67 7.49 3.09
C VAL A 127 0.56 8.33 3.39
N VAL A 128 0.42 9.66 3.31
CA VAL A 128 1.52 10.63 3.50
C VAL A 128 1.22 11.61 4.64
N PRO A 129 2.22 12.31 5.20
CA PRO A 129 2.01 13.19 6.37
C PRO A 129 1.24 14.47 6.05
N SER A 130 1.50 15.05 4.87
CA SER A 130 1.13 16.43 4.56
C SER A 130 0.72 16.60 3.10
N VAL A 131 0.04 17.71 2.82
CA VAL A 131 -0.35 18.08 1.45
C VAL A 131 0.86 18.27 0.55
N ALA A 132 1.94 18.90 1.04
CA ALA A 132 3.15 19.12 0.24
C ALA A 132 3.81 17.79 -0.17
N ILE A 133 3.91 16.83 0.76
CA ILE A 133 4.43 15.49 0.45
C ILE A 133 3.49 14.78 -0.52
N ARG A 134 2.16 14.90 -0.35
CA ARG A 134 1.16 14.35 -1.27
C ARG A 134 1.36 14.81 -2.71
N GLU A 135 1.57 16.11 -2.91
CA GLU A 135 1.85 16.67 -4.25
C GLU A 135 3.19 16.16 -4.80
N GLY A 136 4.23 16.08 -3.97
CA GLY A 136 5.53 15.52 -4.38
C GLY A 136 5.45 14.05 -4.80
N VAL A 137 4.68 13.24 -4.08
CA VAL A 137 4.43 11.84 -4.43
C VAL A 137 3.63 11.74 -5.73
N PHE A 138 2.54 12.50 -5.86
CA PHE A 138 1.75 12.55 -7.10
C PHE A 138 2.62 12.93 -8.30
N LYS A 139 3.50 13.92 -8.14
CA LYS A 139 4.44 14.31 -9.19
C LYS A 139 5.46 13.22 -9.51
N SER A 140 5.89 12.44 -8.51
CA SER A 140 6.80 11.31 -8.71
C SER A 140 6.17 10.21 -9.55
N PHE A 141 4.88 9.90 -9.33
CA PHE A 141 4.11 9.00 -10.20
C PHE A 141 4.11 9.49 -11.66
N GLN A 142 3.81 10.78 -11.88
CA GLN A 142 3.81 11.35 -13.24
C GLN A 142 5.17 11.24 -13.95
N ILE A 143 6.26 11.55 -13.23
CA ILE A 143 7.60 11.57 -13.80
C ILE A 143 8.12 10.15 -14.08
N THR A 144 7.75 9.18 -13.25
CA THR A 144 8.22 7.78 -13.38
C THR A 144 7.31 6.90 -14.23
N GLU A 145 6.16 7.40 -14.69
CA GLU A 145 5.14 6.61 -15.40
C GLU A 145 5.69 5.95 -16.67
N GLU A 146 6.35 6.71 -17.56
CA GLU A 146 6.91 6.16 -18.81
C GLU A 146 8.00 5.14 -18.51
N HIS A 147 8.89 5.45 -17.58
CA HIS A 147 9.99 4.56 -17.16
C HIS A 147 9.48 3.20 -16.69
N PHE A 148 8.51 3.17 -15.76
CA PHE A 148 7.98 1.91 -15.27
C PHE A 148 7.07 1.21 -16.27
N ALA A 149 6.40 1.95 -17.17
CA ALA A 149 5.65 1.35 -18.26
C ALA A 149 6.57 0.64 -19.26
N GLU A 150 7.76 1.20 -19.55
CA GLU A 150 8.79 0.55 -20.36
C GLU A 150 9.38 -0.68 -19.65
N GLU A 151 9.64 -0.59 -18.33
CA GLU A 151 10.22 -1.70 -17.55
C GLU A 151 9.24 -2.87 -17.32
N TYR A 152 7.98 -2.59 -17.02
CA TYR A 152 6.97 -3.59 -16.61
C TYR A 152 5.87 -3.84 -17.64
N GLY A 153 5.84 -3.10 -18.75
CA GLY A 153 4.81 -3.22 -19.80
C GLY A 153 3.41 -2.76 -19.37
N ARG A 154 3.28 -2.11 -18.20
CA ARG A 154 1.99 -1.71 -17.63
C ARG A 154 2.12 -0.40 -16.85
N LYS A 155 1.09 0.43 -16.92
CA LYS A 155 0.98 1.69 -16.17
C LYS A 155 0.23 1.50 -14.86
N ILE A 156 0.58 2.30 -13.86
CA ILE A 156 -0.23 2.50 -12.65
C ILE A 156 -1.21 3.63 -12.91
N ARG A 157 -2.49 3.44 -12.58
CA ARG A 157 -3.44 4.53 -12.43
C ARG A 157 -3.35 5.08 -11.01
N TYR A 158 -3.25 6.39 -10.88
CA TYR A 158 -3.11 7.05 -9.59
C TYR A 158 -3.98 8.29 -9.51
N PHE A 159 -4.51 8.58 -8.32
CA PHE A 159 -5.28 9.78 -8.05
C PHE A 159 -5.11 10.24 -6.60
N ILE A 160 -5.39 11.51 -6.37
CA ILE A 160 -5.44 12.10 -5.04
C ILE A 160 -6.85 11.93 -4.48
N TYR A 161 -6.98 11.38 -3.28
CA TYR A 161 -8.27 11.28 -2.62
C TYR A 161 -8.89 12.67 -2.40
N SER A 162 -10.16 12.81 -2.82
CA SER A 162 -10.97 14.00 -2.60
C SER A 162 -12.40 13.58 -2.26
N SER A 163 -12.94 14.11 -1.16
CA SER A 163 -14.32 13.84 -0.74
C SER A 163 -15.38 14.39 -1.72
N LYS A 164 -14.95 15.22 -2.68
CA LYS A 164 -15.78 15.79 -3.75
C LYS A 164 -15.78 14.94 -5.03
N GLN A 165 -14.81 14.04 -5.20
CA GLN A 165 -14.61 13.25 -6.43
C GLN A 165 -14.69 11.75 -6.13
N LEU A 166 -15.87 11.30 -5.67
CA LEU A 166 -16.09 9.91 -5.26
C LEU A 166 -16.09 8.93 -6.45
N THR A 167 -16.30 9.43 -7.67
CA THR A 167 -16.20 8.63 -8.90
C THR A 167 -14.84 7.95 -9.07
N GLU A 168 -13.77 8.55 -8.54
CA GLU A 168 -12.44 7.93 -8.57
C GLU A 168 -12.34 6.71 -7.65
N ILE A 169 -13.13 6.64 -6.58
CA ILE A 169 -13.19 5.47 -5.69
C ILE A 169 -13.92 4.32 -6.37
N ASP A 170 -15.01 4.60 -7.08
CA ASP A 170 -15.67 3.57 -7.90
C ASP A 170 -14.72 3.05 -8.99
N ARG A 171 -14.01 3.94 -9.70
CA ARG A 171 -12.99 3.55 -10.70
C ARG A 171 -11.87 2.71 -10.08
N PHE A 172 -11.38 3.12 -8.91
CA PHE A 172 -10.37 2.38 -8.16
C PHE A 172 -10.82 0.94 -7.88
N ALA A 173 -12.08 0.73 -7.49
CA ALA A 173 -12.62 -0.60 -7.23
C ALA A 173 -12.94 -1.38 -8.52
N SER A 174 -13.42 -0.73 -9.57
CA SER A 174 -13.92 -1.41 -10.78
C SER A 174 -12.86 -1.72 -11.84
N ASP A 175 -11.69 -1.09 -11.79
CA ASP A 175 -10.62 -1.30 -12.78
C ASP A 175 -9.74 -2.52 -12.43
N SER A 176 -9.32 -3.31 -13.41
CA SER A 176 -8.42 -4.45 -13.20
C SER A 176 -6.94 -4.06 -13.16
N ALA A 177 -6.57 -2.87 -13.64
CA ALA A 177 -5.19 -2.40 -13.65
C ALA A 177 -4.63 -2.12 -12.24
N ILE A 178 -3.34 -1.82 -12.16
CA ILE A 178 -2.73 -1.34 -10.90
C ILE A 178 -3.28 0.05 -10.59
N ASN A 179 -3.89 0.21 -9.43
CA ASN A 179 -4.57 1.42 -8.98
C ASN A 179 -4.00 1.88 -7.63
N VAL A 180 -3.67 3.16 -7.54
CA VAL A 180 -3.11 3.80 -6.35
C VAL A 180 -3.95 5.00 -5.94
N MET A 181 -4.48 4.99 -4.73
CA MET A 181 -5.06 6.17 -4.10
C MET A 181 -4.01 6.85 -3.21
N ILE A 182 -3.81 8.16 -3.33
CA ILE A 182 -2.88 8.93 -2.48
C ILE A 182 -3.70 9.82 -1.53
N ILE A 183 -3.47 9.68 -0.23
CA ILE A 183 -4.19 10.41 0.82
C ILE A 183 -3.23 10.93 1.89
N ASN A 184 -3.48 12.13 2.42
CA ASN A 184 -2.73 12.66 3.57
C ASN A 184 -3.39 12.26 4.90
N SER A 185 -2.58 11.98 5.92
CA SER A 185 -3.01 11.51 7.23
C SER A 185 -3.95 12.48 7.96
N GLN A 186 -3.77 13.78 7.72
CA GLN A 186 -4.63 14.84 8.28
C GLN A 186 -6.10 14.70 7.83
N ALA A 187 -6.37 14.06 6.69
CA ALA A 187 -7.73 13.82 6.21
C ALA A 187 -8.56 12.98 7.19
N PHE A 188 -7.93 12.07 7.96
CA PHE A 188 -8.63 11.25 8.97
C PHE A 188 -8.99 12.01 10.24
N ASN A 189 -8.25 13.08 10.54
CA ASN A 189 -8.46 13.89 11.75
C ASN A 189 -9.45 15.05 11.53
N ALA A 190 -9.78 15.34 10.27
CA ALA A 190 -10.68 16.42 9.92
C ALA A 190 -12.11 16.10 10.41
N ARG A 191 -12.72 17.05 11.13
CA ARG A 191 -14.08 16.91 11.72
C ARG A 191 -15.18 17.56 10.89
N GLY A 192 -14.83 18.21 9.77
CA GLY A 192 -15.77 18.88 8.88
C GLY A 192 -16.76 17.92 8.23
N LYS A 193 -17.89 18.44 7.73
CA LYS A 193 -18.87 17.64 6.98
C LYS A 193 -18.21 16.88 5.83
N ASP A 194 -17.30 17.52 5.10
CA ASP A 194 -16.58 16.93 3.97
C ASP A 194 -15.66 15.78 4.35
N ALA A 195 -15.05 15.81 5.54
CA ALA A 195 -14.17 14.73 6.00
C ALA A 195 -14.96 13.49 6.42
N ARG A 196 -16.17 13.70 6.96
CA ARG A 196 -17.06 12.61 7.34
C ARG A 196 -17.69 11.89 6.15
N ARG A 197 -17.68 12.49 4.95
CA ARG A 197 -18.23 11.90 3.71
C ARG A 197 -17.68 10.51 3.43
N ILE A 198 -16.42 10.22 3.74
CA ILE A 198 -15.83 8.88 3.53
C ILE A 198 -16.52 7.78 4.34
N ASN A 199 -17.12 8.14 5.48
CA ASN A 199 -17.79 7.24 6.42
C ASN A 199 -19.33 7.35 6.38
N MET A 200 -19.87 8.23 5.53
CA MET A 200 -21.31 8.46 5.41
C MET A 200 -21.89 7.69 4.22
N LYS A 201 -23.13 7.23 4.34
CA LYS A 201 -23.91 6.81 3.18
C LYS A 201 -24.22 8.07 2.36
N LEU A 202 -23.90 8.06 1.07
CA LEU A 202 -24.09 9.21 0.20
C LEU A 202 -25.00 8.83 -0.96
N ASP A 203 -26.07 9.59 -1.17
CA ASP A 203 -27.05 9.31 -2.24
C ASP A 203 -26.38 9.35 -3.62
N GLU A 204 -25.47 10.32 -3.84
CA GLU A 204 -24.61 10.45 -5.02
C GLU A 204 -23.69 9.23 -5.24
N PHE A 205 -23.54 8.39 -4.21
CA PHE A 205 -22.71 7.18 -4.20
C PHE A 205 -23.54 5.90 -4.01
N ARG A 206 -24.79 5.93 -4.50
CA ARG A 206 -25.76 4.82 -4.43
C ARG A 206 -26.01 4.38 -2.98
N SER A 207 -26.01 5.34 -2.06
CA SER A 207 -26.18 5.13 -0.62
C SER A 207 -25.15 4.21 0.04
N ARG A 208 -24.00 3.97 -0.61
CA ARG A 208 -22.88 3.21 -0.06
C ARG A 208 -21.92 4.13 0.69
N LYS A 209 -21.07 3.56 1.54
CA LYS A 209 -19.97 4.30 2.18
C LYS A 209 -18.69 4.14 1.36
N PRO A 210 -18.00 5.23 0.98
CA PRO A 210 -16.73 5.14 0.26
C PRO A 210 -15.68 4.26 0.94
N ILE A 211 -15.60 4.30 2.28
CA ILE A 211 -14.68 3.47 3.06
C ILE A 211 -14.94 1.98 2.90
N ASP A 212 -16.21 1.56 2.80
CA ASP A 212 -16.58 0.15 2.71
C ASP A 212 -16.17 -0.44 1.35
N ILE A 213 -16.32 0.34 0.27
CA ILE A 213 -15.84 -0.03 -1.07
C ILE A 213 -14.32 -0.19 -1.06
N LEU A 214 -13.60 0.79 -0.51
CA LEU A 214 -12.14 0.71 -0.42
C LEU A 214 -11.71 -0.51 0.40
N ALA A 215 -12.39 -0.80 1.51
CA ALA A 215 -12.08 -1.95 2.36
C ALA A 215 -12.33 -3.30 1.67
N GLN A 216 -13.37 -3.40 0.84
CA GLN A 216 -13.68 -4.61 0.08
C GLN A 216 -12.61 -4.95 -0.98
N THR A 217 -11.78 -3.98 -1.39
CA THR A 217 -10.66 -4.22 -2.32
C THR A 217 -9.44 -4.91 -1.68
N ASN A 218 -9.44 -5.16 -0.36
CA ASN A 218 -8.28 -5.64 0.41
C ASN A 218 -6.98 -4.87 0.08
N PRO A 219 -6.96 -3.54 0.22
CA PRO A 219 -5.86 -2.71 -0.27
C PRO A 219 -4.56 -3.00 0.48
N ILE A 220 -3.43 -2.79 -0.19
CA ILE A 220 -2.11 -2.74 0.45
C ILE A 220 -1.84 -1.29 0.84
N LEU A 221 -1.59 -1.03 2.12
CA LEU A 221 -1.24 0.32 2.59
C LEU A 221 0.25 0.54 2.45
N ILE A 222 0.63 1.69 1.89
CA ILE A 222 2.00 2.17 1.86
C ILE A 222 2.04 3.46 2.66
N ILE A 223 2.75 3.45 3.77
CA ILE A 223 2.86 4.57 4.69
C ILE A 223 4.23 5.22 4.49
N ASP A 224 4.22 6.43 3.95
CA ASP A 224 5.40 7.27 3.79
C ASP A 224 5.58 8.12 5.05
N GLU A 225 6.73 8.00 5.71
CA GLU A 225 7.03 8.66 6.99
C GLU A 225 6.04 8.28 8.11
N PRO A 226 6.07 7.02 8.59
CA PRO A 226 5.08 6.41 9.48
C PRO A 226 4.94 7.09 10.84
N GLN A 227 5.96 7.79 11.32
CA GLN A 227 5.92 8.59 12.55
C GLN A 227 4.77 9.62 12.55
N SER A 228 4.33 10.05 11.37
CA SER A 228 3.22 10.99 11.21
C SER A 228 1.83 10.36 11.36
N VAL A 229 1.72 9.03 11.30
CA VAL A 229 0.44 8.29 11.37
C VAL A 229 0.28 7.50 12.67
N GLU A 230 1.18 7.70 13.63
CA GLU A 230 1.14 7.00 14.93
C GLU A 230 0.03 7.51 15.87
N GLY A 231 -0.63 8.62 15.54
CA GLY A 231 -1.73 9.18 16.31
C GLY A 231 -2.97 8.27 16.36
N LYS A 232 -3.65 8.20 17.51
CA LYS A 232 -4.78 7.28 17.77
C LYS A 232 -5.87 7.35 16.70
N ALA A 233 -6.32 8.55 16.33
CA ALA A 233 -7.38 8.73 15.35
C ALA A 233 -6.96 8.28 13.94
N THR A 234 -5.71 8.56 13.53
CA THR A 234 -5.16 8.07 12.26
C THR A 234 -5.03 6.56 12.26
N LYS A 235 -4.51 5.94 13.33
CA LYS A 235 -4.44 4.46 13.47
C LYS A 235 -5.81 3.81 13.31
N GLU A 236 -6.83 4.34 13.98
CA GLU A 236 -8.20 3.81 13.84
C GLU A 236 -8.75 4.02 12.41
N GLY A 237 -8.49 5.18 11.79
CA GLY A 237 -8.86 5.42 10.40
C GLY A 237 -8.22 4.45 9.41
N LEU A 238 -6.95 4.08 9.63
CA LEU A 238 -6.24 3.11 8.78
C LEU A 238 -6.81 1.70 8.89
N LYS A 239 -7.29 1.30 10.09
CA LYS A 239 -7.94 -0.01 10.28
C LYS A 239 -9.23 -0.14 9.46
N SER A 240 -9.94 0.97 9.22
CA SER A 240 -11.17 0.97 8.43
C SER A 240 -10.96 0.52 6.99
N PHE A 241 -9.75 0.63 6.44
CA PHE A 241 -9.44 0.09 5.10
C PHE A 241 -9.30 -1.43 5.06
N LYS A 242 -9.31 -2.14 6.19
CA LYS A 242 -9.12 -3.60 6.29
C LYS A 242 -8.00 -4.12 5.36
N PRO A 243 -6.78 -3.58 5.50
CA PRO A 243 -5.74 -3.79 4.50
C PRO A 243 -5.23 -5.23 4.51
N LEU A 244 -4.78 -5.70 3.34
CA LEU A 244 -4.12 -7.00 3.20
C LEU A 244 -2.80 -7.03 3.99
N MET A 245 -2.02 -5.95 3.86
CA MET A 245 -0.77 -5.72 4.56
C MET A 245 -0.43 -4.24 4.60
N THR A 246 0.55 -3.87 5.41
CA THR A 246 1.05 -2.50 5.53
C THR A 246 2.56 -2.47 5.28
N LEU A 247 3.01 -1.57 4.42
CA LEU A 247 4.42 -1.32 4.12
C LEU A 247 4.78 0.07 4.63
N ARG A 248 5.78 0.18 5.49
CA ARG A 248 6.22 1.43 6.11
C ARG A 248 7.58 1.81 5.56
N TYR A 249 7.67 2.96 4.89
CA TYR A 249 8.91 3.52 4.36
C TYR A 249 9.31 4.75 5.16
N SER A 250 10.52 4.75 5.72
CA SER A 250 11.08 5.93 6.41
C SER A 250 12.60 5.96 6.33
N ALA A 251 13.18 7.14 6.53
CA ALA A 251 14.61 7.24 6.88
C ALA A 251 14.86 7.06 8.37
N THR A 252 13.91 7.44 9.22
CA THR A 252 14.10 7.48 10.67
C THR A 252 12.94 6.79 11.34
N HIS A 253 13.16 5.53 11.74
CA HIS A 253 12.20 4.86 12.58
C HIS A 253 12.47 5.22 14.04
N LYS A 254 11.43 5.74 14.72
CA LYS A 254 11.43 5.68 16.18
C LYS A 254 11.31 4.20 16.57
N SER A 255 11.94 3.79 17.68
CA SER A 255 11.96 2.39 18.10
C SER A 255 10.56 1.78 18.28
N ASP A 256 9.56 2.61 18.60
CA ASP A 256 8.15 2.25 18.75
C ASP A 256 7.36 2.15 17.43
N SER A 257 7.95 2.50 16.28
CA SER A 257 7.32 2.45 14.95
C SER A 257 7.93 1.42 13.99
N VAL A 258 8.92 0.65 14.46
CA VAL A 258 9.50 -0.50 13.75
C VAL A 258 8.65 -1.72 14.01
N TYR A 259 8.24 -2.42 12.95
CA TYR A 259 7.57 -3.71 13.04
C TYR A 259 8.53 -4.78 12.48
N ASN A 260 8.12 -5.49 11.42
CA ASN A 260 8.97 -6.49 10.78
C ASN A 260 9.91 -5.81 9.79
N MET A 261 11.08 -5.37 10.26
CA MET A 261 12.12 -4.78 9.39
C MET A 261 12.60 -5.82 8.38
N VAL A 262 12.40 -5.54 7.09
CA VAL A 262 12.78 -6.43 5.98
C VAL A 262 13.88 -5.84 5.10
N TYR A 263 14.12 -4.54 5.21
CA TYR A 263 15.19 -3.88 4.50
C TYR A 263 15.71 -2.67 5.26
N ARG A 264 17.04 -2.47 5.24
CA ARG A 264 17.71 -1.29 5.84
C ARG A 264 18.80 -0.75 4.93
N LEU A 265 18.74 0.55 4.66
CA LEU A 265 19.80 1.35 4.09
C LEU A 265 19.92 2.64 4.89
N ASP A 266 20.80 2.62 5.90
CA ASP A 266 21.02 3.74 6.80
C ASP A 266 21.94 4.82 6.19
N ALA A 267 22.11 5.94 6.91
CA ALA A 267 22.95 7.06 6.50
C ALA A 267 24.40 6.63 6.22
N LEU A 268 24.95 5.75 7.06
CA LEU A 268 26.34 5.32 6.99
C LEU A 268 26.55 4.44 5.76
N ASP A 269 25.64 3.51 5.50
CA ASP A 269 25.62 2.67 4.30
C ASP A 269 25.41 3.49 3.04
N ALA A 270 24.47 4.44 3.06
CA ALA A 270 24.22 5.34 1.93
C ALA A 270 25.47 6.19 1.61
N TYR A 271 26.17 6.68 2.64
CA TYR A 271 27.42 7.41 2.50
C TYR A 271 28.55 6.51 1.97
N ASN A 272 28.75 5.34 2.57
CA ASN A 272 29.78 4.37 2.17
C ASN A 272 29.60 3.90 0.71
N ARG A 273 28.35 3.79 0.26
CA ARG A 273 28.00 3.44 -1.13
C ARG A 273 28.00 4.65 -2.08
N LYS A 274 28.39 5.84 -1.61
CA LYS A 274 28.43 7.11 -2.36
C LYS A 274 27.08 7.48 -3.00
N LEU A 275 25.99 7.13 -2.33
CA LEU A 275 24.61 7.39 -2.79
C LEU A 275 24.13 8.80 -2.42
N VAL A 276 24.75 9.42 -1.40
CA VAL A 276 24.45 10.76 -0.93
C VAL A 276 25.73 11.59 -0.82
N LYS A 277 25.64 12.91 -1.00
CA LYS A 277 26.78 13.83 -0.84
C LYS A 277 27.08 14.03 0.65
N LYS A 278 28.36 14.20 0.98
CA LYS A 278 28.77 14.67 2.33
C LYS A 278 28.19 16.06 2.55
N ILE A 279 27.49 16.25 3.66
CA ILE A 279 27.09 17.57 4.16
C ILE A 279 28.30 18.14 4.92
#